data_AF-A0A257JF40-F1
#
_entry.id   AF-A0A257JF40-F1
#
_cell.length_a   1.000
_cell.length_b   1.000
_cell.length_c   1.000
_cell.angle_alpha   90.00
_cell.angle_beta   90.00
_cell.angle_gamma   90.00
#
_symmetry.space_group_name_H-M   'P 1'
#
loop_
_entity.id
_entity.type
_entity.pdbx_description
1 polymer ?
#
loop_
_entity_poly.entity_id
_entity_poly.type
_entity_poly.pdbx_seq_one_letter_code
_entity_poly.pdbx_strand_id
1 'polypeptide(L)'
;MSFVQTLFITLAIFAVLVMGYTVVAGSGVGKAQKRRIQAVRYRHSESLDAKVDAQFKRAIAARKPKTYKIARSGSRTEALAMRLNRTGKGWAVRQYSYTSAGLALGVAALLFVFTRARLLSLGVGAMVGAGLPHMVVNSLINRRTNKFITKFPDGIELLVRGLRSGLPVTETLGIVSTE
;
A
#
# COMPACT_ATOMS: atom_id res chain seq x y z
N MET A 1 -6.05 -29.23 -29.66
CA MET A 1 -6.22 -28.27 -28.54
C MET A 1 -7.50 -27.51 -28.80
N SER A 2 -8.46 -27.49 -27.86
CA SER A 2 -9.71 -26.74 -28.06
C SER A 2 -9.43 -25.22 -28.02
N PHE A 3 -10.13 -24.43 -28.82
CA PHE A 3 -10.01 -22.96 -28.88
C PHE A 3 -10.14 -22.31 -27.49
N VAL A 4 -11.02 -22.87 -26.65
CA VAL A 4 -11.21 -22.44 -25.27
C VAL A 4 -9.94 -22.67 -24.43
N GLN A 5 -9.30 -23.82 -24.57
CA GLN A 5 -8.08 -24.15 -23.82
C GLN A 5 -6.91 -23.25 -24.24
N THR A 6 -6.74 -22.96 -25.53
CA THR A 6 -5.70 -22.04 -26.00
C THR A 6 -5.93 -20.61 -25.51
N LEU A 7 -7.19 -20.13 -25.49
CA LEU A 7 -7.54 -18.81 -24.96
C LEU A 7 -7.21 -18.68 -23.46
N PHE A 8 -7.51 -19.69 -22.65
CA PHE A 8 -7.18 -19.66 -21.21
C PHE A 8 -5.67 -19.69 -20.97
N ILE A 9 -4.91 -20.48 -21.74
CA ILE A 9 -3.45 -20.56 -21.62
C ILE A 9 -2.80 -19.21 -21.97
N THR A 10 -3.21 -18.58 -23.08
CA THR A 10 -2.66 -17.29 -23.49
C THR A 10 -2.98 -16.19 -22.47
N LEU A 11 -4.21 -16.17 -21.95
CA LEU A 11 -4.62 -15.21 -20.93
C LEU A 11 -3.87 -15.41 -19.60
N ALA A 12 -3.62 -16.67 -19.21
CA ALA A 12 -2.81 -16.98 -18.03
C ALA A 12 -1.34 -16.54 -18.19
N ILE A 13 -0.73 -16.79 -19.36
CA ILE A 13 0.64 -16.33 -19.66
C ILE A 13 0.69 -14.80 -19.65
N PHE A 14 -0.29 -14.14 -20.25
CA PHE A 14 -0.39 -12.68 -20.26
C PHE A 14 -0.54 -12.11 -18.84
N ALA A 15 -1.36 -12.73 -17.99
CA ALA A 15 -1.50 -12.32 -16.60
C ALA A 15 -0.19 -12.47 -15.80
N VAL A 16 0.54 -13.57 -16.00
CA VAL A 16 1.87 -13.78 -15.38
C VAL A 16 2.87 -12.75 -15.87
N LEU A 17 2.91 -12.44 -17.17
CA LEU A 17 3.80 -11.44 -17.75
C LEU A 17 3.50 -10.04 -17.24
N VAL A 18 2.23 -9.63 -17.25
CA VAL A 18 1.80 -8.32 -16.71
C VAL A 18 2.12 -8.25 -15.22
N MET A 19 1.87 -9.30 -14.45
CA MET A 19 2.13 -9.30 -13.02
C MET A 19 3.63 -9.30 -12.72
N GLY A 20 4.43 -10.10 -13.42
CA GLY A 20 5.89 -10.07 -13.36
C GLY A 20 6.43 -8.68 -13.70
N TYR A 21 5.88 -8.04 -14.74
CA TYR A 21 6.17 -6.65 -15.08
C TYR A 21 5.78 -5.69 -13.94
N THR A 22 4.64 -5.84 -13.27
CA THR A 22 4.28 -4.95 -12.15
C THR A 22 5.13 -5.13 -10.90
N VAL A 23 5.64 -6.34 -10.63
CA VAL A 23 6.56 -6.60 -9.52
C VAL A 23 7.93 -6.00 -9.82
N VAL A 24 8.41 -6.19 -11.05
CA VAL A 24 9.69 -5.62 -11.52
C VAL A 24 9.62 -4.11 -11.69
N ALA A 25 8.56 -3.55 -12.29
CA ALA A 25 8.33 -2.11 -12.44
C ALA A 25 7.92 -1.43 -11.11
N GLY A 26 7.36 -2.20 -10.18
CA GLY A 26 7.10 -1.79 -8.80
C GLY A 26 8.37 -1.70 -7.96
N SER A 27 9.45 -2.39 -8.36
CA SER A 27 10.79 -2.10 -7.86
C SER A 27 11.13 -0.68 -8.31
N GLY A 28 11.40 0.21 -7.36
CA GLY A 28 11.36 1.66 -7.56
C GLY A 28 12.41 2.26 -8.51
N VAL A 29 12.92 1.53 -9.50
CA VAL A 29 13.90 1.94 -10.51
C VAL A 29 13.43 3.19 -11.25
N GLY A 30 12.17 3.23 -11.69
CA GLY A 30 11.61 4.44 -12.33
C GLY A 30 11.51 5.65 -11.38
N LYS A 31 11.22 5.41 -10.09
CA LYS A 31 11.23 6.46 -9.05
C LYS A 31 12.65 6.90 -8.69
N ALA A 32 13.62 5.99 -8.71
CA ALA A 32 15.04 6.27 -8.46
C ALA A 32 15.66 7.05 -9.63
N GLN A 33 15.34 6.71 -10.87
CA GLN A 33 15.76 7.44 -12.06
C GLN A 33 15.13 8.83 -12.13
N LYS A 34 13.83 8.96 -11.85
CA LYS A 34 13.18 10.29 -11.73
C LYS A 34 13.81 11.13 -10.61
N ARG A 35 14.17 10.53 -9.47
CA ARG A 35 14.90 11.22 -8.38
C ARG A 35 16.29 11.66 -8.80
N ARG A 36 17.03 10.85 -9.56
CA ARG A 36 18.37 11.20 -10.09
C ARG A 36 18.28 12.36 -11.07
N ILE A 37 17.35 12.31 -12.02
CA ILE A 37 17.15 13.38 -13.01
C ILE A 37 16.68 14.67 -12.33
N GLN A 38 15.78 14.57 -11.34
CA GLN A 38 15.36 15.73 -10.55
C GLN A 38 16.52 16.32 -9.74
N ALA A 39 17.36 15.50 -9.11
CA ALA A 39 18.52 15.97 -8.35
C ALA A 39 19.53 16.73 -9.23
N VAL A 40 19.73 16.30 -10.47
CA VAL A 40 20.57 17.02 -11.45
C VAL A 40 19.89 18.32 -11.89
N ARG A 41 18.58 18.31 -12.15
CA ARG A 41 17.79 19.52 -12.50
C ARG A 41 17.83 20.58 -11.39
N TYR A 42 17.69 20.19 -10.13
CA TYR A 42 17.79 21.10 -8.97
C TYR A 42 19.20 21.68 -8.79
N ARG A 43 20.24 21.00 -9.28
CA ARG A 43 21.64 21.46 -9.22
C ARG A 43 21.98 22.45 -10.35
N HIS A 44 21.13 22.56 -11.38
CA HIS A 44 21.31 23.48 -12.52
C HIS A 44 20.21 24.54 -12.63
N SER A 45 19.22 24.56 -11.73
CA SER A 45 18.24 25.66 -11.65
C SER A 45 18.78 26.79 -10.77
N GLU A 46 19.02 27.97 -11.36
CA GLU A 46 19.42 29.19 -10.64
C GLU A 46 18.28 29.88 -9.85
N SER A 47 17.08 29.31 -9.82
CA SER A 47 15.96 29.91 -9.08
C SER A 47 16.05 29.62 -7.57
N LEU A 48 15.89 30.67 -6.74
CA LEU A 48 15.84 30.58 -5.28
C LEU A 48 14.72 29.63 -4.80
N ASP A 49 13.58 29.62 -5.48
CA ASP A 49 12.46 28.70 -5.22
C ASP A 49 12.86 27.23 -5.35
N ALA A 50 13.67 26.87 -6.33
CA ALA A 50 14.09 25.47 -6.53
C ALA A 50 15.02 24.98 -5.41
N LYS A 51 15.81 25.87 -4.82
CA LYS A 51 16.67 25.56 -3.65
C LYS A 51 15.84 25.42 -2.38
N VAL A 52 14.85 26.29 -2.17
CA VAL A 52 13.91 26.22 -1.04
C VAL A 52 13.09 24.94 -1.09
N ASP A 53 12.54 24.60 -2.26
CA ASP A 53 11.72 23.40 -2.46
C ASP A 53 12.55 22.10 -2.30
N ALA A 54 13.82 22.12 -2.70
CA ALA A 54 14.77 21.03 -2.45
C ALA A 54 15.10 20.88 -0.95
N GLN A 55 15.23 21.99 -0.21
CA GLN A 55 15.41 21.96 1.24
C GLN A 55 14.16 21.46 1.96
N PHE A 56 12.96 21.90 1.56
CA PHE A 56 11.69 21.40 2.10
C PHE A 56 11.53 19.89 1.83
N LYS A 57 11.79 19.42 0.61
CA LYS A 57 11.78 17.97 0.32
C LYS A 57 12.82 17.20 1.14
N ARG A 58 14.01 17.76 1.36
CA ARG A 58 15.06 17.14 2.19
C ARG A 58 14.66 17.12 3.67
N ALA A 59 14.04 18.18 4.18
CA ALA A 59 13.51 18.27 5.54
C ALA A 59 12.35 17.30 5.76
N ILE A 60 11.43 17.18 4.79
CA ILE A 60 10.33 16.20 4.84
C ILE A 60 10.88 14.77 4.73
N ALA A 61 11.89 14.53 3.90
CA ALA A 61 12.54 13.22 3.80
C ALA A 61 13.34 12.86 5.06
N ALA A 62 13.91 13.84 5.75
CA ALA A 62 14.56 13.66 7.06
C ALA A 62 13.54 13.45 8.19
N ARG A 63 12.35 14.07 8.08
CA ARG A 63 11.20 13.87 8.99
C ARG A 63 10.42 12.59 8.71
N LYS A 64 10.58 11.96 7.54
CA LYS A 64 10.07 10.60 7.34
C LYS A 64 10.85 9.72 8.32
N PRO A 65 10.19 9.12 9.34
CA PRO A 65 10.88 8.18 10.19
C PRO A 65 11.49 7.13 9.27
N LYS A 66 12.82 6.99 9.30
CA LYS A 66 13.53 5.87 8.69
C LYS A 66 12.71 4.65 9.05
N THR A 67 12.09 4.03 8.04
CA THR A 67 11.20 2.88 8.15
C THR A 67 11.54 2.14 9.43
N TYR A 68 10.66 2.27 10.44
CA TYR A 68 10.78 1.63 11.74
C TYR A 68 11.48 0.30 11.51
N LYS A 69 12.72 0.19 11.99
CA LYS A 69 13.52 -1.02 11.84
C LYS A 69 12.65 -2.14 12.40
N ILE A 70 11.99 -2.90 11.51
CA ILE A 70 11.30 -4.14 11.85
C ILE A 70 12.44 -5.15 12.08
N ALA A 71 13.12 -4.96 13.19
CA ALA A 71 14.24 -5.75 13.66
C ALA A 71 14.44 -5.46 15.16
N ARG A 72 13.38 -5.61 15.94
CA ARG A 72 13.51 -6.20 17.27
C ARG A 72 12.19 -6.84 17.69
N SER A 73 12.22 -8.15 17.88
CA SER A 73 11.34 -8.93 18.77
C SER A 73 9.83 -9.03 18.50
N GLY A 74 9.35 -8.84 17.28
CA GLY A 74 7.97 -9.21 16.92
C GLY A 74 7.94 -10.17 15.75
N SER A 75 7.32 -11.34 15.93
CA SER A 75 7.12 -12.34 14.89
C SER A 75 6.55 -11.73 13.58
N ARG A 76 6.82 -12.32 12.41
CA ARG A 76 6.26 -11.84 11.12
C ARG A 76 4.73 -11.68 11.17
N THR A 77 4.07 -12.47 12.02
CA THR A 77 2.65 -12.42 12.36
C THR A 77 2.24 -11.15 13.10
N GLU A 78 3.08 -10.62 13.97
CA GLU A 78 2.82 -9.37 14.71
C GLU A 78 2.95 -8.14 13.81
N ALA A 79 3.93 -8.13 12.90
CA ALA A 79 4.03 -7.11 11.87
C ALA A 79 2.80 -7.11 10.95
N LEU A 80 2.25 -8.30 10.66
CA LEU A 80 1.01 -8.45 9.91
C LEU A 80 -0.21 -7.97 10.72
N ALA A 81 -0.29 -8.31 12.00
CA ALA A 81 -1.34 -7.86 12.91
C ALA A 81 -1.39 -6.34 13.01
N MET A 82 -0.24 -5.68 13.19
CA MET A 82 -0.15 -4.22 13.20
C MET A 82 -0.62 -3.61 11.88
N ARG A 83 -0.23 -4.19 10.73
CA ARG A 83 -0.72 -3.73 9.42
C ARG A 83 -2.22 -3.89 9.27
N LEU A 84 -2.77 -4.99 9.76
CA LEU A 84 -4.20 -5.28 9.69
C LEU A 84 -4.99 -4.32 10.60
N ASN A 85 -4.50 -4.03 11.80
CA ASN A 85 -5.05 -2.98 12.67
C ASN A 85 -5.05 -1.60 12.01
N ARG A 86 -4.02 -1.25 11.21
CA ARG A 86 -4.00 0.01 10.45
C ARG A 86 -5.12 0.11 9.41
N THR A 87 -5.65 -1.01 8.91
CA THR A 87 -6.81 -0.98 8.00
C THR A 87 -8.07 -0.47 8.68
N GLY A 88 -8.14 -0.51 10.03
CA GLY A 88 -9.34 -0.17 10.79
C GLY A 88 -10.46 -1.21 10.72
N LYS A 89 -10.27 -2.29 9.96
CA LYS A 89 -11.15 -3.46 10.03
C LYS A 89 -10.57 -4.41 11.08
N GLY A 90 -11.40 -4.87 12.02
CA GLY A 90 -11.02 -5.81 13.10
C GLY A 90 -10.69 -7.23 12.61
N TRP A 91 -10.01 -7.34 11.46
CA TRP A 91 -9.64 -8.62 10.89
C TRP A 91 -8.53 -9.25 11.72
N ALA A 92 -8.70 -10.52 12.08
CA ALA A 92 -7.65 -11.30 12.73
C ALA A 92 -6.61 -11.79 11.71
N VAL A 93 -5.36 -11.97 12.14
CA VAL A 93 -4.29 -12.57 11.31
C VAL A 93 -4.72 -13.92 10.72
N ARG A 94 -5.47 -14.72 11.50
CA ARG A 94 -6.07 -15.99 11.05
C ARG A 94 -7.06 -15.81 9.91
N GLN A 95 -7.93 -14.80 9.97
CA GLN A 95 -8.91 -14.54 8.91
C GLN A 95 -8.22 -14.11 7.62
N TYR A 96 -7.16 -13.30 7.71
CA TYR A 96 -6.33 -12.94 6.56
C TYR A 96 -5.62 -14.17 5.96
N SER A 97 -5.06 -15.06 6.79
CA SER A 97 -4.39 -16.26 6.28
C SER A 97 -5.37 -17.24 5.63
N TYR A 98 -6.56 -17.45 6.22
CA TYR A 98 -7.58 -18.33 5.63
C TYR A 98 -8.16 -17.76 4.33
N THR A 99 -8.43 -16.45 4.27
CA THR A 99 -8.92 -15.82 3.04
C THR A 99 -7.87 -15.86 1.94
N SER A 100 -6.60 -15.59 2.26
CA SER A 100 -5.49 -15.68 1.29
C SER A 100 -5.27 -17.12 0.80
N ALA A 101 -5.27 -18.10 1.71
CA ALA A 101 -5.13 -19.52 1.36
C ALA A 101 -6.33 -20.04 0.55
N GLY A 102 -7.56 -19.65 0.92
CA GLY A 102 -8.78 -19.99 0.19
C GLY A 102 -8.82 -19.37 -1.21
N LEU A 103 -8.39 -18.12 -1.36
CA LEU A 103 -8.24 -17.48 -2.67
C LEU A 103 -7.18 -18.17 -3.52
N ALA A 104 -6.04 -18.52 -2.93
CA ALA A 104 -4.97 -19.24 -3.64
C ALA A 104 -5.45 -20.59 -4.16
N LEU A 105 -6.09 -21.39 -3.30
CA LEU A 105 -6.62 -22.71 -3.64
C LEU A 105 -7.79 -22.61 -4.61
N GLY A 106 -8.71 -21.66 -4.43
CA GLY A 106 -9.84 -21.45 -5.32
C GLY A 106 -9.40 -21.11 -6.73
N VAL A 107 -8.48 -20.14 -6.88
CA VAL A 107 -7.93 -19.74 -8.19
C VAL A 107 -7.11 -20.87 -8.81
N ALA A 108 -6.29 -21.58 -8.02
CA ALA A 108 -5.52 -22.72 -8.50
C ALA A 108 -6.45 -23.84 -9.02
N ALA A 109 -7.48 -24.22 -8.26
CA ALA A 109 -8.43 -25.27 -8.63
C ALA A 109 -9.21 -24.90 -9.90
N LEU A 110 -9.67 -23.65 -10.00
CA LEU A 110 -10.38 -23.15 -11.18
C LEU A 110 -9.50 -23.26 -12.43
N LEU A 111 -8.27 -22.73 -12.36
CA LEU A 111 -7.32 -22.81 -13.48
C LEU A 111 -6.89 -24.24 -13.82
N PHE A 112 -6.83 -25.13 -12.82
CA PHE A 112 -6.49 -26.53 -13.03
C PHE A 112 -7.55 -27.26 -13.84
N VAL A 113 -8.84 -27.04 -13.53
CA VAL A 113 -9.97 -27.66 -14.24
C VAL A 113 -10.00 -27.25 -15.72
N PHE A 114 -9.72 -25.98 -16.02
CA PHE A 114 -9.77 -25.48 -17.41
C PHE A 114 -8.50 -25.78 -18.22
N THR A 115 -7.34 -25.84 -17.59
CA THR A 115 -6.05 -25.88 -18.31
C THR A 115 -5.40 -27.26 -18.29
N ARG A 116 -5.71 -28.11 -17.30
CA ARG A 116 -5.00 -29.37 -16.95
C ARG A 116 -3.47 -29.25 -16.73
N ALA A 117 -2.90 -28.05 -16.89
CA ALA A 117 -1.50 -27.76 -16.63
C ALA A 117 -1.27 -27.49 -15.12
N ARG A 118 -0.81 -28.53 -14.40
CA ARG A 118 -0.55 -28.49 -12.94
C ARG A 118 0.40 -27.36 -12.52
N LEU A 119 1.49 -27.16 -13.26
CA LEU A 119 2.54 -26.20 -12.91
C LEU A 119 2.08 -24.74 -13.07
N LEU A 120 1.36 -24.42 -14.15
CA LEU A 120 0.85 -23.07 -14.39
C LEU A 120 -0.26 -22.69 -13.42
N SER A 121 -1.19 -23.62 -13.14
CA SER A 121 -2.28 -23.39 -12.17
C SER A 121 -1.75 -23.10 -10.76
N LEU A 122 -0.75 -23.86 -10.30
CA LEU A 122 -0.13 -23.64 -8.99
C LEU A 122 0.63 -22.31 -8.92
N GLY A 123 1.39 -21.97 -9.96
CA GLY A 123 2.15 -20.71 -10.01
C GLY A 123 1.23 -19.48 -10.00
N VAL A 124 0.19 -19.49 -10.84
CA VAL A 124 -0.78 -18.38 -10.92
C VAL A 124 -1.63 -18.31 -9.66
N GLY A 125 -2.14 -19.44 -9.15
CA GLY A 125 -2.95 -19.48 -7.94
C GLY A 125 -2.20 -18.98 -6.70
N ALA A 126 -0.94 -19.39 -6.52
CA ALA A 126 -0.11 -18.90 -5.41
C ALA A 126 0.18 -17.40 -5.51
N MET A 127 0.51 -16.91 -6.72
CA MET A 127 0.76 -15.48 -6.92
C MET A 127 -0.49 -14.63 -6.72
N VAL A 128 -1.63 -15.03 -7.28
CA VAL A 128 -2.89 -14.29 -7.15
C VAL A 128 -3.39 -14.35 -5.70
N GLY A 129 -3.31 -15.51 -5.06
CA GLY A 129 -3.73 -15.71 -3.68
C GLY A 129 -2.89 -14.97 -2.65
N ALA A 130 -1.60 -14.72 -2.91
CA ALA A 130 -0.76 -13.87 -2.06
C ALA A 130 -0.83 -12.39 -2.45
N GLY A 131 -0.93 -12.09 -3.75
CA GLY A 131 -0.88 -10.73 -4.29
C GLY A 131 -2.16 -9.92 -4.06
N LEU A 132 -3.33 -10.48 -4.37
CA LEU A 132 -4.61 -9.80 -4.20
C LEU A 132 -4.88 -9.33 -2.77
N PRO A 133 -4.78 -10.19 -1.73
CA PRO A 133 -5.07 -9.75 -0.37
C PRO A 133 -4.07 -8.68 0.10
N HIS A 134 -2.81 -8.72 -0.35
CA HIS A 134 -1.83 -7.70 -0.01
C HIS A 134 -2.18 -6.33 -0.62
N MET A 135 -2.61 -6.32 -1.89
CA MET A 135 -3.02 -5.09 -2.58
C MET A 135 -4.29 -4.48 -1.96
N VAL A 136 -5.28 -5.31 -1.62
CA VAL A 136 -6.52 -4.86 -0.99
C VAL A 136 -6.23 -4.23 0.38
N VAL A 137 -5.44 -4.89 1.22
CA VAL A 137 -5.03 -4.34 2.53
C VAL A 137 -4.31 -3.00 2.37
N ASN A 138 -3.36 -2.91 1.43
CA ASN A 138 -2.63 -1.66 1.20
C ASN A 138 -3.53 -0.52 0.69
N SER A 139 -4.51 -0.84 -0.15
CA SER A 139 -5.52 0.12 -0.62
C SER A 139 -6.41 0.62 0.51
N LEU A 140 -6.85 -0.26 1.42
CA LEU A 140 -7.64 0.11 2.59
C LEU A 140 -6.88 1.04 3.54
N ILE A 141 -5.60 0.74 3.81
CA ILE A 141 -4.73 1.61 4.61
C ILE A 141 -4.62 2.98 3.95
N ASN A 142 -4.31 3.04 2.66
CA ASN A 142 -4.17 4.30 1.93
C ASN A 142 -5.47 5.11 1.91
N ARG A 143 -6.63 4.46 1.74
CA ARG A 143 -7.94 5.12 1.80
C ARG A 143 -8.18 5.77 3.17
N ARG A 144 -7.89 5.06 4.27
CA ARG A 144 -8.05 5.60 5.62
C ARG A 144 -7.10 6.77 5.87
N THR A 145 -5.83 6.62 5.51
CA THR A 145 -4.83 7.69 5.65
C THR A 145 -5.22 8.92 4.83
N ASN A 146 -5.71 8.75 3.60
CA ASN A 146 -6.16 9.87 2.78
C ASN A 146 -7.37 10.58 3.40
N LYS A 147 -8.36 9.83 3.90
CA LYS A 147 -9.52 10.42 4.61
C LYS A 147 -9.10 11.24 5.84
N PHE A 148 -8.09 10.75 6.58
CA PHE A 148 -7.53 11.50 7.70
C PHE A 148 -6.82 12.77 7.23
N ILE A 149 -5.92 12.67 6.24
CA ILE A 149 -5.18 13.83 5.71
C ILE A 149 -6.14 14.90 5.19
N THR A 150 -7.25 14.52 4.54
CA THR A 150 -8.23 15.49 4.04
C THR A 150 -8.98 16.22 5.15
N LYS A 151 -9.26 15.57 6.29
CA LYS A 151 -9.98 16.17 7.43
C LYS A 151 -9.07 16.80 8.48
N PHE A 152 -7.77 16.52 8.42
CA PHE A 152 -6.82 16.98 9.43
C PHE A 152 -6.73 18.50 9.59
N PRO A 153 -6.71 19.32 8.51
CA PRO A 153 -6.66 20.78 8.65
C PRO A 153 -7.90 21.35 9.36
N ASP A 154 -9.07 20.83 9.02
CA ASP A 154 -10.37 21.26 9.58
C ASP A 154 -10.45 21.01 11.09
N GLY A 155 -10.01 19.81 11.52
CA GLY A 155 -9.92 19.49 12.95
C GLY A 155 -8.94 20.40 13.71
N ILE A 156 -7.82 20.81 13.10
CA ILE A 156 -6.89 21.77 13.74
C ILE A 156 -7.53 23.15 13.86
N GLU A 157 -8.25 23.60 12.83
CA GLU A 157 -8.96 24.88 12.85
C GLU A 157 -10.02 24.91 13.97
N LEU A 158 -10.77 23.82 14.12
CA LEU A 158 -11.74 23.67 15.22
C LEU A 158 -11.09 23.62 16.60
N LEU A 159 -9.95 22.92 16.76
CA LEU A 159 -9.19 22.94 18.01
C LEU A 159 -8.73 24.35 18.37
N VAL A 160 -8.16 25.08 17.42
CA VAL A 160 -7.67 26.45 17.65
C VAL A 160 -8.83 27.39 18.01
N ARG A 161 -9.98 27.25 17.32
CA ARG A 161 -11.18 28.04 17.64
C ARG A 161 -11.71 27.72 19.03
N GLY A 162 -11.81 26.44 19.38
CA GLY A 162 -12.27 25.97 20.69
C GLY A 162 -11.39 26.46 21.84
N LEU A 163 -10.06 26.43 21.65
CA LEU A 163 -9.12 26.96 22.63
C LEU A 163 -9.20 28.49 22.76
N ARG A 164 -9.41 29.20 21.64
CA ARG A 164 -9.57 30.67 21.66
C ARG A 164 -10.88 31.11 22.33
N SER A 165 -11.94 30.30 22.26
CA SER A 165 -13.18 30.51 23.02
C SER A 165 -13.08 30.11 24.49
N GLY A 166 -11.90 29.64 24.95
CA GLY A 166 -11.68 29.27 26.35
C GLY A 166 -12.25 27.91 26.73
N LEU A 167 -12.66 27.06 25.76
CA LEU A 167 -13.10 25.71 26.08
C LEU A 167 -11.91 24.87 26.55
N PRO A 168 -12.09 24.03 27.58
CA PRO A 168 -11.08 23.07 28.00
C PRO A 168 -10.57 22.22 26.83
N VAL A 169 -9.26 21.99 26.78
CA VAL A 169 -8.59 21.18 25.73
C VAL A 169 -9.25 19.80 25.58
N THR A 170 -9.73 19.24 26.68
CA THR A 170 -10.42 17.94 26.70
C THR A 170 -11.77 17.97 25.98
N GLU A 171 -12.54 19.06 26.09
CA GLU A 171 -13.81 19.22 25.37
C GLU A 171 -13.59 19.45 23.88
N THR A 172 -12.61 20.29 23.52
CA THR A 172 -12.29 20.57 22.12
C THR A 172 -11.77 19.34 21.39
N LEU A 173 -11.00 18.48 22.07
CA LEU A 173 -10.59 17.17 21.55
C LEU A 173 -11.78 16.22 21.35
N GLY A 174 -12.77 16.24 22.26
CA GLY A 174 -13.98 15.44 22.13
C GLY A 174 -14.79 15.81 20.89
N ILE A 175 -15.00 17.11 20.68
CA ILE A 175 -15.74 17.63 19.52
C ILE A 175 -15.04 17.24 18.21
N VAL A 176 -13.73 17.43 18.11
CA VAL A 176 -12.95 17.12 16.90
C VAL A 176 -12.80 15.62 16.66
N SER A 177 -12.87 14.78 17.70
CA SER A 177 -12.83 13.32 17.52
C SER A 177 -14.09 12.73 16.86
N THR A 178 -15.19 13.49 16.89
CA THR A 178 -16.49 13.06 16.36
C THR A 178 -16.65 13.42 14.87
N GLU A 179 -15.81 14.32 14.35
CA GLU A 179 -15.81 14.78 12.95
C GLU A 179 -14.85 13.99 12.03
#